data_AF-A0A8H5MSU2-F1
#
_entry.id   AF-A0A8H5MSU2-F1
#
_cell.length_a   1.000
_cell.length_b   1.000
_cell.length_c   1.000
_cell.angle_alpha   90.00
_cell.angle_beta   90.00
_cell.angle_gamma   90.00
#
_symmetry.space_group_name_H-M   'P 1'
#
loop_
_entity.id
_entity.type
_entity.pdbx_description
1 polymer ?
#
loop_
_entity_poly.entity_id
_entity_poly.type
_entity_poly.pdbx_seq_one_letter_code
_entity_poly.pdbx_strand_id
1 'polypeptide(L)'
;MKELKRTVDALSRELPEALHQLRSDNLRESLTKIEAMYDTITDLMETAVTLSEKISDAERDKKLKAIQTRLQDRLKMCSNEIPGILDRINDFLAEDGPRSFLCQSVQKAFDNSNDFVGYYEKSKTSVLNYWVVVVKGISLLQMAYDAPNVNFSEGMLTIRRQMGKLDKQEQTFNAVVGQNTVRLVELALLRPSSIRATLLTDDGFGIGPKRPSVGDITSTILFIGTRIPVHRSDAGAKFQIKV
;
A
#
# COMPACT_ATOMS: atom_id res chain seq x y z
N MET A 1 18.01 22.83 33.71
CA MET A 1 18.46 22.74 32.30
C MET A 1 18.54 21.30 31.76
N LYS A 2 19.16 20.34 32.47
CA LYS A 2 19.21 18.92 32.03
C LYS A 2 17.83 18.26 31.94
N GLU A 3 16.92 18.60 32.85
CA GLU A 3 15.55 18.06 32.87
C GLU A 3 14.71 18.60 31.71
N LEU A 4 14.74 19.92 31.48
CA LEU A 4 14.10 20.55 30.31
C LEU A 4 14.58 19.94 28.99
N LYS A 5 15.89 19.69 28.86
CA LYS A 5 16.45 19.03 27.67
C LYS A 5 15.90 17.60 27.51
N ARG A 6 15.84 16.81 28.58
CA ARG A 6 15.22 15.48 28.56
C ARG A 6 13.75 15.52 28.16
N THR A 7 12.98 16.49 28.66
CA THR A 7 11.57 16.66 28.31
C THR A 7 11.39 17.06 26.85
N VAL A 8 12.22 17.98 26.34
CA VAL A 8 12.22 18.38 24.91
C VAL A 8 12.63 17.22 24.01
N ASP A 9 13.61 16.41 24.43
CA ASP A 9 14.06 15.23 23.70
C ASP A 9 13.03 14.08 23.75
N ALA A 10 12.22 13.99 24.81
CA ALA A 10 11.09 13.06 24.90
C ALA A 10 9.94 13.51 23.99
N LEU A 11 9.51 14.78 24.09
CA LEU A 11 8.48 15.36 23.25
C LEU A 11 8.84 15.30 21.76
N SER A 12 10.10 15.55 21.39
CA SER A 12 10.56 15.44 20.00
C SER A 12 10.48 14.01 19.45
N ARG A 13 10.51 13.00 20.33
CA ARG A 13 10.35 11.58 19.94
C ARG A 13 8.89 11.16 19.87
N GLU A 14 8.04 11.70 20.74
CA GLU A 14 6.62 11.34 20.83
C GLU A 14 5.74 12.09 19.80
N LEU A 15 6.09 13.34 19.48
CA LEU A 15 5.29 14.18 18.58
C LEU A 15 5.13 13.58 17.16
N PRO A 16 6.17 13.01 16.51
CA PRO A 16 6.01 12.42 15.18
C PRO A 16 5.06 11.22 15.18
N GLU A 17 5.10 10.39 16.23
CA GLU A 17 4.24 9.21 16.37
C GLU A 17 2.78 9.62 16.61
N ALA A 18 2.54 10.59 17.52
CA ALA A 18 1.20 11.11 17.78
C ALA A 18 0.60 11.78 16.54
N LEU A 19 1.40 12.52 15.77
CA LEU A 19 0.97 13.13 14.51
C LEU A 19 0.65 12.07 13.46
N HIS A 20 1.49 11.04 13.34
CA HIS A 20 1.25 9.92 12.42
C HIS A 20 -0.07 9.21 12.74
N GLN A 21 -0.33 8.95 14.02
CA GLN A 21 -1.57 8.33 14.48
C GLN A 21 -2.79 9.21 14.19
N LEU A 22 -2.74 10.50 14.51
CA LEU A 22 -3.84 11.44 14.25
C LEU A 22 -4.19 11.50 12.76
N ARG A 23 -3.17 11.48 11.89
CA ARG A 23 -3.33 11.48 10.44
C ARG A 23 -3.96 10.20 9.92
N SER A 24 -3.55 9.05 10.46
CA SER A 24 -4.21 7.77 10.18
C SER A 24 -5.68 7.78 10.65
N ASP A 25 -5.94 8.32 11.85
CA ASP A 25 -7.29 8.42 12.41
C ASP A 25 -8.20 9.34 11.59
N ASN A 26 -7.65 10.41 11.00
CA ASN A 26 -8.37 11.29 10.09
C ASN A 26 -8.81 10.58 8.80
N LEU A 27 -8.06 9.57 8.35
CA LEU A 27 -8.43 8.76 7.18
C LEU A 27 -9.37 7.61 7.53
N ARG A 28 -9.38 7.17 8.79
CA ARG A 28 -10.17 6.01 9.27
C ARG A 28 -11.64 6.10 8.89
N GLU A 29 -12.27 7.28 9.02
CA GLU A 29 -13.67 7.45 8.63
C GLU A 29 -13.90 7.11 7.14
N SER A 30 -13.02 7.62 6.27
CA SER A 30 -13.09 7.37 4.83
C SER A 30 -12.88 5.88 4.51
N LEU A 31 -11.94 5.23 5.19
CA LEU A 31 -11.66 3.80 4.99
C LEU A 31 -12.84 2.94 5.42
N THR A 32 -13.33 3.14 6.65
CA THR A 32 -14.47 2.39 7.20
C THR A 32 -15.72 2.55 6.35
N LYS A 33 -15.92 3.72 5.74
CA LYS A 33 -17.06 3.95 4.86
C LYS A 33 -17.00 3.10 3.59
N ILE A 34 -15.84 2.98 2.94
CA ILE A 34 -15.67 2.10 1.78
C ILE A 34 -15.88 0.64 2.20
N GLU A 35 -15.29 0.22 3.32
CA GLU A 35 -15.43 -1.16 3.82
C GLU A 35 -16.90 -1.50 4.09
N ALA A 36 -17.62 -0.66 4.83
CA ALA A 36 -19.03 -0.89 5.14
C ALA A 36 -19.91 -0.97 3.88
N MET A 37 -19.63 -0.15 2.86
CA MET A 37 -20.34 -0.20 1.58
C MET A 37 -20.04 -1.49 0.82
N TYR A 38 -18.78 -1.91 0.78
CA TYR A 38 -18.34 -3.14 0.14
C TYR A 38 -18.94 -4.38 0.82
N ASP A 39 -18.88 -4.45 2.14
CA ASP A 39 -19.41 -5.56 2.92
C ASP A 39 -20.93 -5.65 2.76
N THR A 40 -21.65 -4.52 2.84
CA THR A 40 -23.11 -4.50 2.63
C THR A 40 -23.51 -5.04 1.25
N ILE A 41 -22.78 -4.69 0.20
CA ILE A 41 -23.07 -5.18 -1.17
C ILE A 41 -22.74 -6.67 -1.27
N THR A 42 -21.62 -7.10 -0.70
CA THR A 42 -21.21 -8.50 -0.68
C THR A 42 -22.23 -9.36 0.07
N ASP A 43 -22.71 -8.91 1.23
CA ASP A 43 -23.75 -9.58 2.01
C ASP A 43 -25.06 -9.72 1.22
N LEU A 44 -25.45 -8.69 0.45
CA LEU A 44 -26.62 -8.75 -0.42
C LEU A 44 -26.45 -9.78 -1.55
N MET A 45 -25.26 -9.83 -2.17
CA MET A 45 -24.94 -10.81 -3.19
C MET A 45 -24.91 -12.23 -2.63
N GLU A 46 -24.28 -12.44 -1.47
CA GLU A 46 -24.25 -13.73 -0.78
C GLU A 46 -25.66 -14.18 -0.40
N THR A 47 -26.49 -13.28 0.14
CA THR A 47 -27.90 -13.57 0.44
C THR A 47 -28.65 -14.00 -0.83
N ALA A 48 -28.40 -13.34 -1.96
CA ALA A 48 -29.06 -13.70 -3.23
C ALA A 48 -28.66 -15.10 -3.70
N VAL A 49 -27.38 -15.46 -3.60
CA VAL A 49 -26.83 -16.75 -4.04
C VAL A 49 -27.23 -17.89 -3.10
N THR A 50 -27.38 -17.62 -1.80
CA THR A 50 -27.72 -18.61 -0.77
C THR A 50 -29.23 -18.75 -0.53
N LEU A 51 -30.06 -18.05 -1.29
CA LEU A 51 -31.51 -18.20 -1.21
C LEU A 51 -31.92 -19.64 -1.47
N SER A 52 -32.53 -20.26 -0.47
CA SER A 52 -32.94 -21.66 -0.51
C SER A 52 -33.86 -21.97 -1.70
N GLU A 53 -33.63 -23.09 -2.37
CA GLU A 53 -34.56 -23.62 -3.38
C GLU A 53 -35.83 -24.19 -2.74
N LYS A 54 -35.82 -24.44 -1.41
CA LYS A 54 -36.96 -25.04 -0.69
C LYS A 54 -38.13 -24.07 -0.46
N ILE A 55 -37.95 -22.77 -0.69
CA ILE A 55 -39.06 -21.80 -0.66
C ILE A 55 -39.78 -21.81 -2.01
N SER A 56 -41.07 -21.46 -2.00
CA SER A 56 -41.86 -21.34 -3.22
C SER A 56 -41.26 -20.31 -4.18
N ASP A 57 -41.44 -20.52 -5.49
CA ASP A 57 -40.89 -19.62 -6.51
C ASP A 57 -41.41 -18.18 -6.34
N ALA A 58 -42.69 -18.00 -5.99
CA ALA A 58 -43.27 -16.69 -5.73
C ALA A 58 -42.61 -15.97 -4.54
N GLU A 59 -42.25 -16.70 -3.48
CA GLU A 59 -41.53 -16.13 -2.34
C GLU A 59 -40.07 -15.82 -2.69
N ARG A 60 -39.43 -16.70 -3.47
CA ARG A 60 -38.06 -16.51 -3.96
C ARG A 60 -37.97 -15.24 -4.81
N ASP A 61 -38.88 -15.06 -5.75
CA ASP A 61 -38.96 -13.87 -6.62
C ASP A 61 -39.19 -12.60 -5.80
N LYS A 62 -40.05 -12.65 -4.78
CA LYS A 62 -40.28 -11.50 -3.90
C LYS A 62 -38.99 -11.10 -3.16
N LYS A 63 -38.24 -12.08 -2.63
CA LYS A 63 -36.97 -11.82 -1.92
C LYS A 63 -35.89 -11.30 -2.87
N LEU A 64 -35.75 -11.91 -4.05
CA LEU A 64 -34.79 -11.47 -5.07
C LEU A 64 -35.07 -10.04 -5.53
N LYS A 65 -36.33 -9.67 -5.77
CA LYS A 65 -36.70 -8.29 -6.09
C LYS A 65 -36.32 -7.31 -4.98
N ALA A 66 -36.58 -7.67 -3.71
CA ALA A 66 -36.19 -6.82 -2.59
C ALA A 66 -34.66 -6.64 -2.48
N ILE A 67 -33.89 -7.70 -2.69
CA ILE A 67 -32.43 -7.64 -2.73
C ILE A 67 -31.97 -6.77 -3.91
N GLN A 68 -32.55 -6.94 -5.08
CA GLN A 68 -32.22 -6.17 -6.28
C GLN A 68 -32.46 -4.67 -6.06
N THR A 69 -33.59 -4.26 -5.48
CA THR A 69 -33.86 -2.86 -5.14
C THR A 69 -32.81 -2.32 -4.18
N ARG A 70 -32.52 -3.04 -3.09
CA ARG A 70 -31.52 -2.61 -2.10
C ARG A 70 -30.13 -2.51 -2.72
N LEU A 71 -29.75 -3.44 -3.58
CA LEU A 71 -28.48 -3.42 -4.28
C LEU A 71 -28.39 -2.20 -5.21
N GLN A 72 -29.45 -1.90 -5.97
CA GLN A 72 -29.50 -0.71 -6.84
C GLN A 72 -29.33 0.59 -6.05
N ASP A 73 -30.02 0.72 -4.91
CA ASP A 73 -29.88 1.89 -4.03
C ASP A 73 -28.44 2.04 -3.53
N ARG A 74 -27.80 0.93 -3.16
CA ARG A 74 -26.40 0.90 -2.70
C ARG A 74 -25.43 1.25 -3.82
N LEU A 75 -25.62 0.74 -5.02
CA LEU A 75 -24.77 1.06 -6.17
C LEU A 75 -24.92 2.52 -6.62
N LYS A 76 -26.12 3.09 -6.50
CA LYS A 76 -26.34 4.53 -6.70
C LYS A 76 -25.64 5.38 -5.64
N MET A 77 -25.62 4.94 -4.38
CA MET A 77 -24.79 5.59 -3.36
C MET A 77 -23.29 5.48 -3.72
N CYS A 78 -22.85 4.33 -4.24
CA CYS A 78 -21.46 4.14 -4.65
C CYS A 78 -21.03 5.15 -5.72
N SER A 79 -21.83 5.34 -6.78
CA SER A 79 -21.49 6.29 -7.85
C SER A 79 -21.37 7.73 -7.37
N ASN A 80 -22.09 8.10 -6.30
CA ASN A 80 -22.13 9.46 -5.79
C ASN A 80 -21.03 9.75 -4.77
N GLU A 81 -20.74 8.80 -3.87
CA GLU A 81 -19.91 9.06 -2.70
C GLU A 81 -18.48 8.53 -2.84
N ILE A 82 -18.31 7.35 -3.44
CA ILE A 82 -17.02 6.66 -3.52
C ILE A 82 -15.95 7.47 -4.29
N PRO A 83 -16.26 8.18 -5.39
CA PRO A 83 -15.23 8.97 -6.08
C PRO A 83 -14.56 10.00 -5.17
N GLY A 84 -15.35 10.73 -4.39
CA GLY A 84 -14.83 11.75 -3.47
C GLY A 84 -14.08 11.15 -2.28
N ILE A 85 -14.52 9.99 -1.78
CA ILE A 85 -13.81 9.28 -0.70
C ILE A 85 -12.46 8.75 -1.20
N LEU A 86 -12.42 8.16 -2.40
CA LEU A 86 -11.18 7.70 -3.03
C LEU A 86 -10.23 8.86 -3.32
N ASP A 87 -10.73 10.01 -3.77
CA ASP A 87 -9.88 11.18 -3.98
C ASP A 87 -9.22 11.61 -2.66
N ARG A 88 -9.95 11.66 -1.54
CA ARG A 88 -9.35 11.97 -0.22
C ARG A 88 -8.29 10.97 0.21
N ILE A 89 -8.55 9.67 0.06
CA ILE A 89 -7.58 8.62 0.39
C ILE A 89 -6.34 8.73 -0.48
N ASN A 90 -6.55 8.91 -1.78
CA ASN A 90 -5.43 8.94 -2.72
C ASN A 90 -4.60 10.21 -2.58
N ASP A 91 -5.20 11.35 -2.30
CA ASP A 91 -4.49 12.60 -2.07
C ASP A 91 -3.66 12.52 -0.78
N PHE A 92 -4.16 11.85 0.26
CA PHE A 92 -3.40 11.56 1.49
C PHE A 92 -2.21 10.63 1.24
N LEU A 93 -2.40 9.55 0.47
CA LEU A 93 -1.33 8.59 0.17
C LEU A 93 -0.30 9.12 -0.83
N ALA A 94 -0.69 10.09 -1.66
CA ALA A 94 0.17 10.72 -2.66
C ALA A 94 0.93 11.95 -2.13
N GLU A 95 0.84 12.25 -0.83
CA GLU A 95 1.61 13.32 -0.23
C GLU A 95 3.12 13.15 -0.42
N ASP A 96 3.77 14.23 -0.82
CA ASP A 96 5.21 14.26 -1.05
C ASP A 96 5.98 14.80 0.16
N GLY A 97 7.27 14.46 0.20
CA GLY A 97 8.24 15.00 1.14
C GLY A 97 8.52 14.12 2.37
N PRO A 98 9.52 14.50 3.18
CA PRO A 98 10.02 13.67 4.28
C PRO A 98 9.03 13.49 5.44
N ARG A 99 7.96 14.30 5.47
CA ARG A 99 6.88 14.24 6.47
C ARG A 99 5.60 13.62 5.90
N SER A 100 5.62 13.09 4.68
CA SER A 100 4.46 12.37 4.16
C SER A 100 4.20 11.13 5.02
N PHE A 101 2.94 10.69 5.04
CA PHE A 101 2.55 9.47 5.74
C PHE A 101 3.45 8.29 5.34
N LEU A 102 3.60 8.07 4.03
CA LEU A 102 4.40 6.98 3.48
C LEU A 102 5.87 7.02 3.91
N CYS A 103 6.52 8.18 3.85
CA CYS A 103 7.91 8.34 4.29
C CYS A 103 8.07 8.00 5.78
N GLN A 104 7.13 8.43 6.63
CA GLN A 104 7.15 8.14 8.05
C GLN A 104 6.90 6.66 8.35
N SER A 105 5.93 6.03 7.68
CA SER A 105 5.65 4.59 7.85
C SER A 105 6.84 3.73 7.44
N VAL A 106 7.48 4.05 6.30
CA VAL A 106 8.67 3.35 5.81
C VAL A 106 9.87 3.58 6.74
N GLN A 107 10.07 4.80 7.24
CA GLN A 107 11.14 5.06 8.22
C GLN A 107 10.92 4.28 9.52
N LYS A 108 9.68 4.23 10.02
CA LYS A 108 9.33 3.44 11.21
C LYS A 108 9.55 1.94 10.97
N ALA A 109 9.23 1.44 9.78
CA ALA A 109 9.50 0.07 9.40
C ALA A 109 11.01 -0.21 9.37
N PHE A 110 11.81 0.73 8.86
CA PHE A 110 13.27 0.65 8.87
C PHE A 110 13.83 0.60 10.30
N ASP A 111 13.41 1.52 11.16
CA ASP A 111 13.90 1.63 12.55
C ASP A 111 13.61 0.37 13.37
N ASN A 112 12.54 -0.36 13.03
CA ASN A 112 12.11 -1.58 13.69
C ASN A 112 12.57 -2.86 12.99
N SER A 113 13.47 -2.78 12.00
CA SER A 113 13.93 -3.92 11.20
C SER A 113 15.42 -4.18 11.36
N ASN A 114 15.78 -5.45 11.42
CA ASN A 114 17.18 -5.88 11.56
C ASN A 114 17.81 -6.26 10.21
N ASP A 115 16.98 -6.46 9.18
CA ASP A 115 17.39 -6.89 7.83
C ASP A 115 16.47 -6.26 6.75
N PHE A 116 16.89 -6.37 5.50
CA PHE A 116 16.22 -5.75 4.36
C PHE A 116 14.88 -6.40 3.99
N VAL A 117 14.68 -7.69 4.27
CA VAL A 117 13.42 -8.40 4.01
C VAL A 117 12.38 -7.94 5.03
N GLY A 118 12.71 -7.94 6.32
CA GLY A 118 11.88 -7.43 7.39
C GLY A 118 11.53 -5.95 7.19
N TYR A 119 12.48 -5.13 6.73
CA TYR A 119 12.23 -3.74 6.37
C TYR A 119 11.20 -3.60 5.25
N TYR A 120 11.36 -4.33 4.16
CA TYR A 120 10.43 -4.30 3.03
C TYR A 120 9.04 -4.80 3.45
N GLU A 121 8.96 -5.95 4.11
CA GLU A 121 7.67 -6.55 4.49
C GLU A 121 6.89 -5.70 5.49
N LYS A 122 7.56 -5.11 6.49
CA LYS A 122 6.92 -4.17 7.41
C LYS A 122 6.48 -2.89 6.71
N SER A 123 7.30 -2.37 5.80
CA SER A 123 6.94 -1.22 4.97
C SER A 123 5.70 -1.52 4.13
N LYS A 124 5.69 -2.66 3.43
CA LYS A 124 4.58 -3.09 2.58
C LYS A 124 3.31 -3.31 3.39
N THR A 125 3.40 -4.00 4.52
CA THR A 125 2.27 -4.22 5.44
C THR A 125 1.65 -2.91 5.92
N SER A 126 2.47 -1.89 6.20
CA SER A 126 1.98 -0.60 6.68
C SER A 126 1.10 0.15 5.66
N VAL A 127 1.30 -0.08 4.36
CA VAL A 127 0.52 0.56 3.28
C VAL A 127 -0.58 -0.34 2.73
N LEU A 128 -0.44 -1.65 2.86
CA LEU A 128 -1.33 -2.62 2.22
C LEU A 128 -2.79 -2.46 2.65
N ASN A 129 -3.02 -2.18 3.93
CA ASN A 129 -4.37 -1.98 4.47
C ASN A 129 -5.11 -0.84 3.75
N TYR A 130 -4.40 0.22 3.37
CA TYR A 130 -4.98 1.35 2.64
C TYR A 130 -5.25 0.95 1.18
N TRP A 131 -4.29 0.29 0.52
CA TRP A 131 -4.45 -0.16 -0.86
C TRP A 131 -5.60 -1.16 -1.04
N VAL A 132 -5.79 -2.08 -0.10
CA VAL A 132 -6.93 -3.00 -0.11
C VAL A 132 -8.25 -2.22 -0.13
N VAL A 133 -8.38 -1.18 0.70
CA VAL A 133 -9.59 -0.35 0.73
C VAL A 133 -9.75 0.46 -0.56
N VAL A 134 -8.66 1.00 -1.14
CA VAL A 134 -8.70 1.66 -2.46
C VAL A 134 -9.22 0.71 -3.54
N VAL A 135 -8.71 -0.53 -3.58
CA VAL A 135 -9.16 -1.56 -4.54
C VAL A 135 -10.63 -1.92 -4.32
N LYS A 136 -11.09 -2.08 -3.07
CA LYS A 136 -12.52 -2.25 -2.76
C LYS A 136 -13.35 -1.09 -3.30
N GLY A 137 -12.90 0.15 -3.11
CA GLY A 137 -13.57 1.34 -3.64
C GLY A 137 -13.62 1.36 -5.17
N ILE A 138 -12.53 1.02 -5.86
CA ILE A 138 -12.52 0.89 -7.33
C ILE A 138 -13.51 -0.19 -7.79
N SER A 139 -13.57 -1.33 -7.08
CA SER A 139 -14.52 -2.40 -7.37
C SER A 139 -15.97 -1.95 -7.21
N LEU A 140 -16.29 -1.16 -6.17
CA LEU A 140 -17.60 -0.54 -5.99
C LEU A 140 -17.98 0.37 -7.16
N LEU A 141 -17.03 1.16 -7.67
CA LEU A 141 -17.25 2.02 -8.83
C LEU A 141 -17.53 1.19 -10.09
N GLN A 142 -16.82 0.08 -10.30
CA GLN A 142 -17.05 -0.84 -11.42
C GLN A 142 -18.45 -1.45 -11.34
N MET A 143 -18.84 -1.99 -10.18
CA MET A 143 -20.19 -2.52 -9.97
C MET A 143 -21.28 -1.46 -10.21
N ALA A 144 -21.04 -0.22 -9.81
CA ALA A 144 -21.97 0.88 -10.04
C ALA A 144 -22.05 1.28 -11.52
N TYR A 145 -20.93 1.24 -12.24
CA TYR A 145 -20.87 1.54 -13.67
C TYR A 145 -21.58 0.47 -14.52
N ASP A 146 -21.40 -0.80 -14.17
CA ASP A 146 -21.99 -1.93 -14.89
C ASP A 146 -23.50 -2.10 -14.61
N ALA A 147 -24.02 -1.42 -13.59
CA ALA A 147 -25.43 -1.53 -13.20
C ALA A 147 -26.34 -0.73 -14.15
N PRO A 148 -27.34 -1.37 -14.79
CA PRO A 148 -28.14 -0.74 -15.85
C PRO A 148 -29.00 0.44 -15.38
N ASN A 149 -29.31 0.50 -14.07
CA ASN A 149 -30.18 1.52 -13.48
C ASN A 149 -29.41 2.60 -12.71
N VAL A 150 -28.08 2.60 -12.78
CA VAL A 150 -27.23 3.58 -12.11
C VAL A 150 -26.66 4.53 -13.15
N ASN A 151 -27.05 5.81 -13.06
CA ASN A 151 -26.50 6.83 -13.95
C ASN A 151 -25.15 7.31 -13.41
N PHE A 152 -24.06 6.69 -13.85
CA PHE A 152 -22.69 7.09 -13.52
C PHE A 152 -22.01 7.72 -14.73
N SER A 153 -22.32 8.99 -15.00
CA SER A 153 -21.91 9.73 -16.22
C SER A 153 -20.39 9.78 -16.45
N GLU A 154 -19.59 10.00 -15.40
CA GLU A 154 -18.12 9.99 -15.49
C GLU A 154 -17.51 8.58 -15.35
N GLY A 155 -18.33 7.53 -15.22
CA GLY A 155 -17.95 6.29 -14.56
C GLY A 155 -16.61 5.70 -14.98
N MET A 156 -16.46 5.38 -16.27
CA MET A 156 -15.21 4.79 -16.78
C MET A 156 -14.00 5.73 -16.66
N LEU A 157 -14.18 7.05 -16.82
CA LEU A 157 -13.10 8.02 -16.66
C LEU A 157 -12.65 8.09 -15.19
N THR A 158 -13.59 8.12 -14.25
CA THR A 158 -13.31 8.10 -12.82
C THR A 158 -12.63 6.80 -12.41
N ILE A 159 -13.11 5.63 -12.86
CA ILE A 159 -12.47 4.33 -12.57
C ILE A 159 -11.02 4.32 -13.04
N ARG A 160 -10.75 4.71 -14.29
CA ARG A 160 -9.37 4.78 -14.82
C ARG A 160 -8.50 5.76 -14.05
N ARG A 161 -9.04 6.93 -13.65
CA ARG A 161 -8.33 7.91 -12.82
C ARG A 161 -7.91 7.29 -11.49
N GLN A 162 -8.81 6.57 -10.82
CA GLN A 162 -8.49 5.94 -9.54
C GLN A 162 -7.50 4.78 -9.68
N MET A 163 -7.59 3.98 -10.76
CA MET A 163 -6.58 2.96 -11.06
C MET A 163 -5.20 3.58 -11.30
N GLY A 164 -5.10 4.65 -12.10
CA GLY A 164 -3.83 5.34 -12.31
C GLY A 164 -3.26 5.98 -11.04
N LYS A 165 -4.11 6.43 -10.11
CA LYS A 165 -3.68 6.89 -8.78
C LYS A 165 -3.10 5.74 -7.95
N LEU A 166 -3.72 4.55 -7.98
CA LEU A 166 -3.21 3.36 -7.30
C LEU A 166 -1.85 2.91 -7.87
N ASP A 167 -1.69 2.86 -9.19
CA ASP A 167 -0.41 2.53 -9.83
C ASP A 167 0.69 3.52 -9.42
N LYS A 168 0.35 4.81 -9.35
CA LYS A 168 1.28 5.84 -8.89
C LYS A 168 1.66 5.66 -7.42
N GLN A 169 0.74 5.20 -6.57
CA GLN A 169 1.07 4.91 -5.16
C GLN A 169 2.08 3.78 -5.03
N GLU A 170 1.94 2.71 -5.81
CA GLU A 170 2.93 1.63 -5.82
C GLU A 170 4.31 2.12 -6.27
N GLN A 171 4.35 2.98 -7.30
CA GLN A 171 5.60 3.62 -7.75
C GLN A 171 6.21 4.49 -6.65
N THR A 172 5.41 5.32 -5.97
CA THR A 172 5.88 6.14 -4.85
C THR A 172 6.38 5.27 -3.71
N PHE A 173 5.67 4.20 -3.35
CA PHE A 173 6.11 3.22 -2.36
C PHE A 173 7.48 2.64 -2.71
N ASN A 174 7.66 2.16 -3.94
CA ASN A 174 8.93 1.61 -4.41
C ASN A 174 10.05 2.66 -4.40
N ALA A 175 9.73 3.91 -4.72
CA ALA A 175 10.67 5.02 -4.65
C ALA A 175 11.05 5.37 -3.20
N VAL A 176 10.11 5.29 -2.24
CA VAL A 176 10.35 5.54 -0.81
C VAL A 176 11.10 4.38 -0.15
N VAL A 177 10.78 3.14 -0.47
CA VAL A 177 11.50 1.97 0.05
C VAL A 177 12.90 1.85 -0.55
N GLY A 178 13.04 2.19 -1.84
CA GLY A 178 14.24 2.09 -2.63
C GLY A 178 14.18 0.91 -3.59
N GLN A 179 14.26 1.18 -4.90
CA GLN A 179 14.11 0.18 -5.97
C GLN A 179 15.06 -1.02 -5.83
N ASN A 180 16.29 -0.80 -5.36
CA ASN A 180 17.25 -1.88 -5.15
C ASN A 180 16.81 -2.83 -4.03
N THR A 181 16.25 -2.31 -2.94
CA THR A 181 15.70 -3.10 -1.85
C THR A 181 14.51 -3.93 -2.34
N VAL A 182 13.59 -3.31 -3.08
CA VAL A 182 12.42 -4.00 -3.65
C VAL A 182 12.86 -5.16 -4.53
N ARG A 183 13.75 -4.89 -5.50
CA ARG A 183 14.29 -5.90 -6.41
C ARG A 183 15.02 -7.03 -5.69
N LEU A 184 15.78 -6.70 -4.64
CA LEU A 184 16.48 -7.69 -3.81
C LEU A 184 15.50 -8.63 -3.10
N VAL A 185 14.43 -8.10 -2.52
CA VAL A 185 13.42 -8.92 -1.85
C VAL A 185 12.64 -9.77 -2.85
N GLU A 186 12.24 -9.22 -4.00
CA GLU A 186 11.57 -9.99 -5.05
C GLU A 186 12.42 -11.18 -5.52
N LEU A 187 13.72 -10.98 -5.68
CA LEU A 187 14.66 -12.05 -6.00
C LEU A 187 14.79 -13.05 -4.83
N ALA A 188 14.91 -12.57 -3.59
CA ALA A 188 14.95 -13.37 -2.35
C ALA A 188 13.76 -14.33 -2.24
N LEU A 189 12.57 -13.83 -2.51
CA LEU A 189 11.34 -14.60 -2.37
C LEU A 189 11.12 -15.55 -3.56
N LEU A 190 11.41 -15.13 -4.79
CA LEU A 190 11.14 -15.93 -5.99
C LEU A 190 12.21 -16.98 -6.28
N ARG A 191 13.48 -16.73 -5.96
CA ARG A 191 14.62 -17.61 -6.30
C ARG A 191 15.69 -17.63 -5.20
N PRO A 192 15.39 -18.20 -4.03
CA PRO A 192 16.30 -18.19 -2.88
C PRO A 192 17.68 -18.82 -3.18
N SER A 193 17.73 -19.81 -4.07
CA SER A 193 18.96 -20.53 -4.44
C SER A 193 19.81 -19.85 -5.52
N SER A 194 19.35 -18.76 -6.15
CA SER A 194 20.04 -18.08 -7.28
C SER A 194 20.69 -16.75 -6.91
N ILE A 195 20.64 -16.34 -5.64
CA ILE A 195 21.07 -15.00 -5.24
C ILE A 195 22.55 -15.02 -4.91
N ARG A 196 23.36 -14.66 -5.91
CA ARG A 196 24.69 -14.11 -5.67
C ARG A 196 24.59 -12.59 -5.76
N ALA A 197 24.29 -11.95 -4.63
CA ALA A 197 24.34 -10.49 -4.55
C ALA A 197 25.81 -10.07 -4.48
N THR A 198 26.31 -9.41 -5.55
CA THR A 198 27.61 -8.74 -5.51
C THR A 198 27.36 -7.30 -5.07
N LEU A 199 27.80 -6.99 -3.85
CA LEU A 199 27.71 -5.68 -3.24
C LEU A 199 28.86 -4.82 -3.78
N LEU A 200 28.56 -3.84 -4.66
CA LEU A 200 29.53 -2.84 -5.08
C LEU A 200 29.44 -1.63 -4.16
N THR A 201 30.53 -1.33 -3.44
CA THR A 201 30.72 -0.08 -2.70
C THR A 201 31.23 1.01 -3.65
N ASP A 202 30.89 2.27 -3.38
CA ASP A 202 31.31 3.43 -4.19
C ASP A 202 32.82 3.77 -4.07
N ASP A 203 33.60 2.96 -3.33
CA ASP A 203 35.06 3.13 -3.18
C ASP A 203 35.86 2.71 -4.44
N GLY A 204 35.20 2.66 -5.60
CA GLY A 204 35.64 1.89 -6.77
C GLY A 204 35.74 2.66 -8.08
N PHE A 205 35.87 4.01 -8.10
CA PHE A 205 36.47 4.69 -9.25
C PHE A 205 38.01 4.60 -9.17
N GLY A 206 38.52 3.36 -9.07
CA GLY A 206 39.92 3.02 -9.03
C GLY A 206 40.16 1.73 -9.83
N ILE A 207 41.06 1.82 -10.79
CA ILE A 207 41.47 0.82 -11.80
C ILE A 207 41.47 -0.66 -11.31
N GLY A 208 40.56 -1.50 -11.85
CA GLY A 208 40.68 -2.97 -12.05
C GLY A 208 40.20 -3.93 -10.93
N PRO A 209 39.81 -5.21 -11.21
CA PRO A 209 40.01 -5.98 -12.45
C PRO A 209 38.72 -6.38 -13.22
N LYS A 210 38.93 -6.71 -14.50
CA LYS A 210 38.04 -7.33 -15.52
C LYS A 210 36.55 -7.49 -15.20
N ARG A 211 35.72 -6.88 -16.06
CA ARG A 211 34.31 -7.28 -16.27
C ARG A 211 34.21 -8.81 -16.40
N PRO A 212 33.28 -9.48 -15.71
CA PRO A 212 33.01 -10.89 -15.98
C PRO A 212 32.61 -11.05 -17.45
N SER A 213 33.17 -12.06 -18.11
CA SER A 213 32.79 -12.42 -19.48
C SER A 213 31.31 -12.76 -19.53
N VAL A 214 30.65 -12.40 -20.64
CA VAL A 214 29.21 -12.54 -20.96
C VAL A 214 28.78 -14.02 -21.12
N GLY A 215 29.43 -14.95 -20.42
CA GLY A 215 29.13 -16.38 -20.45
C GLY A 215 28.94 -16.88 -19.02
N ASP A 216 27.69 -17.24 -18.72
CA ASP A 216 27.22 -17.91 -17.51
C ASP A 216 27.13 -17.10 -16.20
N ILE A 217 25.98 -17.30 -15.55
CA ILE A 217 25.49 -16.73 -14.29
C ILE A 217 24.75 -15.40 -14.47
N THR A 218 23.45 -15.42 -14.19
CA THR A 218 22.52 -14.30 -13.96
C THR A 218 23.03 -13.37 -12.85
N SER A 219 24.11 -12.66 -13.12
CA SER A 219 24.78 -11.75 -12.21
C SER A 219 24.03 -10.43 -12.25
N THR A 220 23.15 -10.20 -11.26
CA THR A 220 22.52 -8.89 -11.09
C THR A 220 23.50 -7.98 -10.37
N ILE A 221 24.01 -6.97 -11.07
CA ILE A 221 24.82 -5.91 -10.48
C ILE A 221 23.88 -4.97 -9.73
N LEU A 222 24.07 -4.89 -8.41
CA LEU A 222 23.34 -3.96 -7.53
C LEU A 222 24.30 -2.85 -7.15
N PHE A 223 23.99 -1.64 -7.59
CA PHE A 223 24.59 -0.44 -7.02
C PHE A 223 23.95 -0.24 -5.65
N ILE A 224 24.73 -0.30 -4.57
CA ILE A 224 24.25 -0.06 -3.21
C ILE A 224 24.07 1.45 -3.03
N GLY A 225 23.11 2.01 -3.75
CA GLY A 225 22.67 3.37 -3.57
C GLY A 225 21.74 3.46 -2.36
N THR A 226 22.20 4.20 -1.34
CA THR A 226 21.48 4.96 -0.29
C THR A 226 20.36 4.33 0.56
N ARG A 227 19.79 3.16 0.24
CA ARG A 227 18.58 2.64 0.94
C ARG A 227 18.54 1.15 1.23
N ILE A 228 19.63 0.42 1.05
CA ILE A 228 19.70 -0.98 1.50
C ILE A 228 20.04 -0.96 3.00
N PRO A 229 19.15 -1.41 3.91
CA PRO A 229 19.50 -1.57 5.32
C PRO A 229 20.54 -2.67 5.45
N VAL A 230 21.75 -2.34 5.91
CA VAL A 230 22.78 -3.32 6.26
C VAL A 230 22.83 -3.44 7.78
N HIS A 231 22.89 -4.70 8.24
CA HIS A 231 22.78 -5.16 9.62
C HIS A 231 23.39 -4.24 10.70
N ARG A 232 22.68 -4.04 11.82
CA ARG A 232 23.27 -3.67 13.11
C ARG A 232 23.99 -4.90 13.66
N SER A 233 25.31 -4.97 13.52
CA SER A 233 26.10 -5.90 14.32
C SER A 233 26.27 -5.31 15.72
N ASP A 234 25.75 -6.01 16.73
CA ASP A 234 26.22 -5.84 18.10
C ASP A 234 27.75 -5.97 18.11
N ALA A 235 28.41 -5.02 18.76
CA ALA A 235 29.83 -4.69 18.68
C ALA A 235 30.27 -3.79 17.51
N GLY A 236 30.23 -2.48 17.75
CA GLY A 236 31.41 -1.63 17.51
C GLY A 236 31.75 -1.16 16.09
N ALA A 237 30.94 -1.39 15.04
CA ALA A 237 31.17 -0.76 13.74
C ALA A 237 29.85 -0.27 13.11
N LYS A 238 29.67 1.05 13.07
CA LYS A 238 28.58 1.71 12.34
C LYS A 238 29.03 1.91 10.89
N PHE A 239 28.44 1.19 9.95
CA PHE A 239 28.47 1.60 8.54
C PHE A 239 27.16 2.31 8.23
N GLN A 240 27.19 3.64 8.33
CA GLN A 240 26.20 4.52 7.71
C GLN A 240 26.78 4.93 6.35
N ILE A 241 26.09 4.60 5.25
CA ILE A 241 26.43 5.14 3.94
C ILE A 241 25.52 6.36 3.70
N LYS A 242 26.14 7.53 3.59
CA LYS A 242 25.50 8.81 3.30
C LYS A 242 26.10 9.37 2.00
N VAL A 243 25.25 9.93 1.15
CA VAL A 243 25.52 10.48 -0.20
C VAL A 243 26.77 11.35 -0.24
#